data_AF-A0A2N3V6F0-F1
#
_entry.id   AF-A0A2N3V6F0-F1
#
_cell.length_a   1.000
_cell.length_b   1.000
_cell.length_c   1.000
_cell.angle_alpha   90.00
_cell.angle_beta   90.00
_cell.angle_gamma   90.00
#
_symmetry.space_group_name_H-M   'P 1'
#
loop_
_entity.id
_entity.type
_entity.pdbx_description
1 polymer ?
#
loop_
_entity_poly.entity_id
_entity_poly.type
_entity_poly.pdbx_seq_one_letter_code
_entity_poly.pdbx_strand_id
1 'polypeptide(L)'
;MVYPDEVGEAGHSGSSAVAVRPAEFARIDDACAEFLRVIARIRALAVEIGDQEHWGLGERQVRLISGGTLVARLRSVAAANENSVTAVSDAHSQIVGDIQHSFRVARDLMVVADEEWASRLRSPETSAGQHFSSVPV
;
A
#
# COMPACT_ATOMS: atom_id res chain seq x y z
N MET A 1 -31.44 -13.73 -3.92
CA MET A 1 -30.55 -14.87 -4.17
C MET A 1 -29.56 -14.90 -3.03
N VAL A 2 -29.85 -15.74 -2.03
CA VAL A 2 -29.06 -15.90 -0.79
C VAL A 2 -28.19 -17.14 -1.00
N TYR A 3 -26.88 -17.01 -0.79
CA TYR A 3 -26.01 -18.17 -0.63
C TYR A 3 -25.70 -18.32 0.87
N PRO A 4 -25.97 -19.47 1.47
CA PRO A 4 -25.67 -19.72 2.86
C PRO A 4 -24.18 -20.06 3.04
N ASP A 5 -23.77 -19.85 4.29
CA ASP A 5 -22.47 -20.07 4.89
C ASP A 5 -22.13 -21.56 4.99
N GLU A 6 -20.92 -21.95 4.60
CA GLU A 6 -20.28 -23.23 4.96
C GLU A 6 -18.88 -22.89 5.46
N VAL A 7 -18.70 -23.02 6.77
CA VAL A 7 -17.47 -22.75 7.51
C VAL A 7 -16.45 -23.86 7.23
N GLY A 8 -15.27 -23.47 6.73
CA GLY A 8 -14.07 -24.30 6.72
C GLY A 8 -12.96 -23.61 7.49
N GLU A 9 -12.77 -24.00 8.75
CA GLU A 9 -11.58 -23.65 9.53
C GLU A 9 -10.34 -24.21 8.81
N ALA A 10 -9.46 -23.33 8.33
CA ALA A 10 -8.13 -23.70 7.86
C ALA A 10 -7.10 -22.89 8.65
N GLY A 11 -6.67 -23.48 9.76
CA GLY A 11 -5.44 -23.05 10.43
C GLY A 11 -4.24 -23.22 9.50
N HIS A 12 -3.53 -22.11 9.26
CA HIS A 12 -2.13 -21.99 8.91
C HIS A 12 -1.49 -23.11 8.07
N SER A 13 -1.51 -22.95 6.74
CA SER A 13 -0.31 -23.18 5.93
C SER A 13 -0.23 -22.08 4.87
N GLY A 14 0.92 -21.42 4.79
CA GLY A 14 1.18 -20.33 3.86
C GLY A 14 1.06 -20.80 2.40
N SER A 15 0.71 -19.85 1.53
CA SER A 15 0.48 -20.02 0.10
C SER A 15 -0.92 -20.52 -0.29
N SER A 16 -1.95 -19.75 0.06
CA SER A 16 -3.02 -19.54 -0.92
C SER A 16 -2.42 -18.66 -2.02
N ALA A 17 -1.94 -19.28 -3.08
CA ALA A 17 -1.42 -18.57 -4.24
C ALA A 17 -2.61 -17.87 -4.91
N VAL A 18 -2.89 -16.64 -4.51
CA VAL A 18 -3.90 -15.80 -5.15
C VAL A 18 -3.42 -15.51 -6.56
N ALA A 19 -4.13 -16.01 -7.56
CA ALA A 19 -3.88 -15.67 -8.95
C ALA A 19 -4.29 -14.22 -9.21
N VAL A 20 -3.36 -13.28 -9.01
CA VAL A 20 -3.57 -11.85 -9.24
C VAL A 20 -3.41 -11.56 -10.72
N ARG A 21 -4.44 -10.98 -11.35
CA ARG A 21 -4.38 -10.55 -12.76
C ARG A 21 -3.47 -9.32 -12.89
N PRO A 22 -2.80 -9.08 -14.05
CA PRO A 22 -1.96 -7.89 -14.25
C PRO A 22 -2.68 -6.56 -13.95
N ALA A 23 -3.96 -6.45 -14.37
CA ALA A 23 -4.78 -5.28 -14.09
C ALA A 23 -5.07 -5.07 -12.58
N GLU A 24 -5.03 -6.12 -11.78
CA GLU A 24 -5.20 -6.04 -10.32
C GLU A 24 -3.93 -5.51 -9.67
N PHE A 25 -2.73 -5.92 -10.13
CA PHE A 25 -1.47 -5.33 -9.66
C PHE A 25 -1.41 -3.82 -9.88
N ALA A 26 -1.83 -3.35 -11.06
CA ALA A 26 -1.88 -1.92 -11.35
C ALA A 26 -2.85 -1.18 -10.41
N ARG A 27 -4.07 -1.73 -10.21
CA ARG A 27 -5.05 -1.15 -9.29
C ARG A 27 -4.53 -1.06 -7.86
N ILE A 28 -3.88 -2.11 -7.37
CA ILE A 28 -3.31 -2.13 -6.01
C ILE A 28 -2.20 -1.08 -5.89
N ASP A 29 -1.32 -0.97 -6.89
CA ASP A 29 -0.26 0.04 -6.88
C ASP A 29 -0.82 1.47 -6.86
N ASP A 30 -1.83 1.74 -7.68
CA ASP A 30 -2.52 3.02 -7.75
C ASP A 30 -3.24 3.35 -6.43
N ALA A 31 -3.92 2.37 -5.84
CA ALA A 31 -4.60 2.52 -4.56
C ALA A 31 -3.61 2.80 -3.42
N CYS A 32 -2.48 2.11 -3.38
CA CYS A 32 -1.40 2.39 -2.42
C CYS A 32 -0.87 3.82 -2.62
N ALA A 33 -0.63 4.25 -3.86
CA ALA A 33 -0.14 5.59 -4.16
C ALA A 33 -1.15 6.67 -3.76
N GLU A 34 -2.45 6.43 -3.96
CA GLU A 34 -3.52 7.33 -3.49
C GLU A 34 -3.57 7.39 -1.96
N PHE A 35 -3.51 6.25 -1.30
CA PHE A 35 -3.54 6.18 0.16
C PHE A 35 -2.38 6.95 0.79
N LEU A 36 -1.16 6.79 0.25
CA LEU A 36 0.02 7.55 0.68
C LEU A 36 -0.16 9.07 0.50
N ARG A 37 -0.78 9.51 -0.62
CA ARG A 37 -1.11 10.92 -0.83
C ARG A 37 -2.11 11.44 0.21
N VAL A 38 -3.11 10.64 0.57
CA VAL A 38 -4.09 10.99 1.61
C VAL A 38 -3.42 11.11 2.97
N ILE A 39 -2.55 10.16 3.35
CA ILE A 39 -1.79 10.23 4.60
C ILE A 39 -0.95 11.51 4.65
N ALA A 40 -0.19 11.81 3.59
CA ALA A 40 0.64 13.01 3.53
C ALA A 40 -0.19 14.29 3.73
N ARG A 41 -1.39 14.35 3.15
CA ARG A 41 -2.32 15.48 3.33
C ARG A 41 -2.83 15.57 4.78
N ILE A 42 -3.22 14.45 5.38
CA ILE A 42 -3.69 14.42 6.78
C ILE A 42 -2.59 14.92 7.71
N ARG A 43 -1.36 14.46 7.51
CA ARG A 43 -0.20 14.90 8.31
C ARG A 43 0.06 16.39 8.16
N ALA A 44 0.05 16.91 6.93
CA ALA A 44 0.25 18.34 6.69
C ALA A 44 -0.83 19.19 7.40
N LEU A 45 -2.10 18.79 7.31
CA LEU A 45 -3.21 19.45 8.00
C LEU A 45 -3.08 19.37 9.52
N ALA A 46 -2.66 18.22 10.06
CA ALA A 46 -2.45 18.07 11.50
C ALA A 46 -1.38 19.04 12.01
N VAL A 47 -0.25 19.16 11.30
CA VAL A 47 0.79 20.13 11.62
C VAL A 47 0.28 21.56 11.49
N GLU A 48 -0.40 21.91 10.40
CA GLU A 48 -0.97 23.25 10.19
C GLU A 48 -1.91 23.65 11.33
N ILE A 49 -2.82 22.75 11.73
CA ILE A 49 -3.72 22.97 12.88
C ILE A 49 -2.90 23.11 14.16
N GLY A 50 -1.95 22.21 14.39
CA GLY A 50 -1.06 22.20 15.55
C GLY A 50 -0.24 23.48 15.71
N ASP A 51 0.16 24.10 14.61
CA ASP A 51 1.08 25.24 14.59
C ASP A 51 0.38 26.60 14.70
N GLN A 52 -0.96 26.66 14.59
CA GLN A 52 -1.71 27.92 14.71
C GLN A 52 -1.34 28.67 15.99
N GLU A 53 -0.88 29.92 15.88
CA GLU A 53 -0.45 30.74 17.03
C GLU A 53 -1.59 30.98 18.02
N HIS A 54 -2.80 31.19 17.51
CA HIS A 54 -4.00 31.49 18.27
C HIS A 54 -5.16 30.58 17.87
N TRP A 55 -5.74 29.90 18.85
CA TRP A 55 -6.85 28.96 18.67
C TRP A 55 -8.19 29.56 19.09
N GLY A 56 -8.18 30.69 19.79
CA GLY A 56 -9.40 31.36 20.24
C GLY A 56 -10.13 30.63 21.38
N LEU A 57 -9.44 29.77 22.12
CA LEU A 57 -10.01 28.95 23.20
C LEU A 57 -9.76 29.54 24.60
N GLY A 58 -9.31 30.79 24.66
CA GLY A 58 -8.96 31.47 25.92
C GLY A 58 -7.56 31.13 26.42
N GLU A 59 -6.69 30.57 25.58
CA GLU A 59 -5.34 30.11 25.92
C GLU A 59 -4.38 31.23 26.34
N ARG A 60 -4.70 32.49 26.02
CA ARG A 60 -3.95 33.68 26.49
C ARG A 60 -4.62 34.39 27.67
N GLN A 61 -5.77 33.90 28.13
CA GLN A 61 -6.54 34.54 29.20
C GLN A 61 -6.26 33.86 30.54
N VAL A 62 -5.57 34.56 31.45
CA VAL A 62 -5.14 34.03 32.77
C VAL A 62 -6.31 33.52 33.62
N ARG A 63 -7.51 34.08 33.44
CA ARG A 63 -8.73 33.65 34.14
C ARG A 63 -9.35 32.37 33.57
N LEU A 64 -8.97 31.95 32.36
CA LEU A 64 -9.45 30.75 31.68
C LEU A 64 -8.37 29.68 31.67
N ILE A 65 -8.09 29.15 32.87
CA ILE A 65 -6.98 28.21 33.13
C ILE A 65 -7.06 26.95 32.25
N SER A 66 -8.27 26.52 31.85
CA SER A 66 -8.48 25.35 30.98
C SER A 66 -8.09 25.58 29.52
N GLY A 67 -8.10 26.82 29.02
CA GLY A 67 -7.83 27.14 27.62
C GLY A 67 -6.41 26.74 27.19
N GLY A 68 -5.42 27.10 28.02
CA GLY A 68 -4.02 26.73 27.78
C GLY A 68 -3.80 25.22 27.80
N THR A 69 -4.41 24.52 28.76
CA THR A 69 -4.32 23.05 28.88
C THR A 69 -4.95 22.35 27.67
N LEU A 70 -6.10 22.82 27.19
CA LEU A 70 -6.78 22.25 26.04
C LEU A 70 -5.96 22.43 24.76
N VAL A 71 -5.45 23.64 24.50
CA VAL A 71 -4.60 23.92 23.34
C VAL A 71 -3.32 23.08 23.39
N ALA A 72 -2.65 22.99 24.55
CA ALA A 72 -1.46 22.15 24.71
C ALA A 72 -1.75 20.67 24.38
N ARG A 73 -2.89 20.15 24.83
CA ARG A 73 -3.31 18.77 24.52
C ARG A 73 -3.58 18.58 23.03
N LEU A 74 -4.29 19.51 22.38
CA LEU A 74 -4.61 19.42 20.95
C LEU A 74 -3.35 19.49 20.09
N ARG A 75 -2.40 20.37 20.43
CA ARG A 75 -1.06 20.40 19.79
C ARG A 75 -0.30 19.09 19.97
N SER A 76 -0.38 18.49 21.16
CA SER A 76 0.24 17.19 21.41
C SER A 76 -0.35 16.09 20.53
N VAL A 77 -1.68 16.04 20.38
CA VAL A 77 -2.37 15.09 19.49
C VAL A 77 -2.01 15.30 18.02
N ALA A 78 -1.76 16.54 17.59
CA ALA A 78 -1.36 16.82 16.21
C ALA A 78 0.02 16.23 15.86
N ALA A 79 1.05 16.48 16.69
CA ALA A 79 2.43 16.17 16.29
C ALA A 79 3.42 15.85 17.42
N ALA A 80 3.06 15.97 18.70
CA ALA A 80 4.05 15.98 19.79
C ALA A 80 4.05 14.73 20.70
N ASN A 81 3.38 13.64 20.31
CA ASN A 81 3.42 12.38 21.05
C ASN A 81 3.43 11.14 20.13
N GLU A 82 3.74 9.97 20.69
CA GLU A 82 3.84 8.68 19.98
C GLU A 82 2.50 8.21 19.38
N ASN A 83 1.38 8.71 19.90
CA ASN A 83 0.03 8.44 19.40
C ASN A 83 -0.55 9.67 18.68
N SER A 84 0.32 10.55 18.18
CA SER A 84 -0.10 11.73 17.45
C SER A 84 -0.55 11.33 16.05
N VAL A 85 -1.36 12.19 15.43
CA VAL A 85 -1.78 11.99 14.03
C VAL A 85 -0.56 11.80 13.14
N THR A 86 0.51 12.57 13.38
CA THR A 86 1.78 12.44 12.65
C THR A 86 2.42 11.06 12.86
N ALA A 87 2.60 10.62 14.10
CA ALA A 87 3.25 9.34 14.40
C ALA A 87 2.48 8.14 13.84
N VAL A 88 1.15 8.13 14.02
CA VAL A 88 0.28 7.07 13.50
C VAL A 88 0.26 7.07 11.96
N SER A 89 0.26 8.25 11.34
CA SER A 89 0.32 8.42 9.89
C SER A 89 1.64 7.92 9.30
N ASP A 90 2.77 8.18 9.98
CA ASP A 90 4.07 7.70 9.53
C ASP A 90 4.14 6.16 9.60
N ALA A 91 3.62 5.55 10.68
CA ALA A 91 3.50 4.11 10.79
C ALA A 91 2.61 3.51 9.67
N HIS A 92 1.47 4.14 9.36
CA HIS A 92 0.61 3.70 8.26
C HIS A 92 1.28 3.87 6.90
N SER A 93 2.04 4.95 6.67
CA SER A 93 2.77 5.16 5.43
C SER A 93 3.81 4.07 5.21
N GLN A 94 4.51 3.67 6.27
CA GLN A 94 5.47 2.57 6.20
C GLN A 94 4.79 1.26 5.80
N ILE A 95 3.70 0.89 6.48
CA ILE A 95 2.96 -0.35 6.17
C ILE A 95 2.45 -0.35 4.73
N VAL A 96 1.85 0.75 4.26
CA VAL A 96 1.35 0.85 2.89
C VAL A 96 2.49 0.82 1.87
N GLY A 97 3.63 1.45 2.18
CA GLY A 97 4.83 1.39 1.35
C GLY A 97 5.40 -0.03 1.24
N ASP A 98 5.44 -0.78 2.35
CA ASP A 98 5.92 -2.15 2.39
C ASP A 98 5.01 -3.08 1.57
N ILE A 99 3.68 -2.88 1.65
CA ILE A 99 2.71 -3.59 0.81
C ILE A 99 2.95 -3.26 -0.66
N GLN A 100 3.02 -1.98 -1.02
CA GLN A 100 3.24 -1.55 -2.40
C GLN A 100 4.53 -2.14 -2.98
N HIS A 101 5.62 -2.10 -2.20
CA HIS A 101 6.90 -2.67 -2.59
C HIS A 101 6.80 -4.19 -2.82
N SER A 102 6.17 -4.90 -1.90
CA SER A 102 5.98 -6.36 -2.01
C SER A 102 5.19 -6.74 -3.26
N PHE A 103 4.13 -6.00 -3.59
CA PHE A 103 3.35 -6.21 -4.82
C PHE A 103 4.15 -5.91 -6.09
N ARG A 104 4.98 -4.88 -6.09
CA ARG A 104 5.88 -4.58 -7.22
C ARG A 104 6.89 -5.70 -7.46
N VAL A 105 7.53 -6.17 -6.39
CA VAL A 105 8.48 -7.30 -6.47
C VAL A 105 7.79 -8.55 -7.00
N ALA A 106 6.60 -8.88 -6.48
CA ALA A 106 5.84 -10.04 -6.94
C ALA A 106 5.47 -9.93 -8.43
N ARG A 107 5.00 -8.76 -8.89
CA ARG A 107 4.71 -8.50 -10.30
C ARG A 107 5.96 -8.70 -11.17
N ASP A 108 7.08 -8.12 -10.78
CA ASP A 108 8.31 -8.16 -11.58
C ASP A 108 8.84 -9.61 -11.71
N LEU A 109 8.76 -10.40 -10.63
CA LEU A 109 9.07 -11.83 -10.67
C LEU A 109 8.14 -12.61 -11.61
N MET A 110 6.84 -12.30 -11.62
CA MET A 110 5.88 -12.95 -12.52
C MET A 110 6.15 -12.61 -13.99
N VAL A 111 6.53 -11.37 -14.30
CA VAL A 111 6.89 -10.94 -15.65
C VAL A 111 8.12 -11.70 -16.14
N VAL A 112 9.18 -11.76 -15.34
CA VAL A 112 10.40 -12.51 -15.67
C VAL A 112 10.10 -13.99 -15.91
N ALA A 113 9.28 -14.60 -15.05
CA ALA A 113 8.90 -16.01 -15.20
C ALA A 113 8.13 -16.28 -16.51
N ASP A 114 7.21 -15.39 -16.89
CA ASP A 114 6.45 -15.50 -18.15
C ASP A 114 7.36 -15.32 -19.38
N GLU A 115 8.28 -14.36 -19.34
CA GLU A 115 9.27 -14.13 -20.41
C GLU A 115 10.21 -15.33 -20.60
N GLU A 116 10.71 -15.90 -19.49
CA GLU A 116 11.54 -17.10 -19.51
C GLU A 116 10.77 -18.29 -20.11
N TRP A 117 9.53 -18.49 -19.69
CA TRP A 117 8.68 -19.55 -20.21
C TRP A 117 8.46 -19.40 -21.72
N ALA A 118 8.10 -18.19 -22.17
CA ALA A 118 7.88 -17.91 -23.59
C ALA A 118 9.16 -18.07 -24.42
N SER A 119 10.33 -17.73 -23.87
CA SER A 119 11.64 -17.96 -24.51
C SER A 119 11.95 -19.46 -24.67
N ARG A 120 11.69 -20.26 -23.63
CA ARG A 120 11.86 -21.72 -23.67
C ARG A 120 10.92 -22.38 -24.65
N LEU A 121 9.72 -21.85 -24.87
CA LEU A 121 8.78 -22.39 -25.86
C LEU A 121 9.27 -22.17 -27.30
N ARG A 122 9.80 -20.97 -27.61
CA ARG A 122 10.31 -20.64 -28.95
C ARG A 122 11.58 -21.42 -29.33
N SER A 123 12.39 -21.80 -28.35
CA SER A 123 13.70 -22.45 -28.56
C SER A 123 13.62 -23.84 -29.24
N PRO A 124 12.79 -24.80 -28.80
CA PRO A 124 12.64 -26.11 -29.45
C PRO A 124 11.77 -26.08 -30.72
N GLU A 125 10.77 -25.19 -30.82
CA GLU A 125 9.94 -25.07 -32.03
C GLU A 125 10.75 -24.59 -33.25
N THR A 126 11.75 -23.74 -33.02
CA THR A 126 12.69 -23.30 -34.06
C THR A 126 13.51 -24.46 -34.63
N SER A 127 13.82 -25.49 -33.82
CA SER A 127 14.56 -26.69 -34.27
C SER A 127 13.66 -27.76 -34.90
N ALA A 128 12.38 -27.86 -34.51
CA ALA A 128 11.43 -28.78 -35.12
C ALA A 128 10.97 -28.33 -36.52
N GLY A 129 10.96 -27.01 -36.80
CA GLY A 129 10.65 -26.44 -38.11
C GLY A 129 11.77 -26.55 -39.16
N GLN A 130 13.03 -26.72 -38.76
CA GLN A 130 14.18 -26.80 -39.68
C GLN A 130 14.38 -28.18 -40.31
N HIS A 131 13.80 -29.25 -39.76
CA HIS A 131 13.96 -30.61 -40.27
C HIS A 131 13.03 -31.01 -41.43
N PHE A 132 12.12 -30.14 -41.88
CA PHE A 132 11.17 -30.43 -42.98
C PHE A 132 11.57 -29.85 -44.35
N SER A 133 12.76 -29.24 -44.49
CA SER A 133 13.25 -28.72 -45.77
C SER A 133 14.58 -29.38 -46.18
N SER A 134 14.53 -30.66 -46.53
CA SER A 134 15.51 -31.24 -47.44
C SER A 134 14.95 -32.50 -48.09
N VAL A 135 14.28 -32.32 -49.23
CA VAL A 135 14.10 -33.38 -50.23
C VAL A 135 14.63 -32.80 -51.55
N PRO A 136 15.81 -33.22 -52.04
CA PRO A 136 16.21 -32.96 -53.41
C PRO A 136 15.59 -34.02 -54.34
N VAL A 137 15.22 -33.54 -55.54
CA VAL A 137 14.65 -34.25 -56.71
C VAL A 137 15.63 -35.29 -57.27
#